data_AF-A0A8I3AER7-F1
#
_entry.id   AF-A0A8I3AER7-F1
#
_cell.length_a   1.000
_cell.length_b   1.000
_cell.length_c   1.000
_cell.angle_alpha   90.00
_cell.angle_beta   90.00
_cell.angle_gamma   90.00
#
_symmetry.space_group_name_H-M   'P 1'
#
loop_
_entity.id
_entity.type
_entity.pdbx_description
1 polymer ?
#
loop_
_entity_poly.entity_id
_entity_poly.type
_entity_poly.pdbx_seq_one_letter_code
_entity_poly.pdbx_strand_id
1 'polypeptide(L)'
;MALDIVKLYVSLLSEFFSLSDAVVMQRNSGDSPPKLLPRHSNSLTTAHFLIKILIEIQDCANEVAAMDIVPEASSNLRSLVESARWKFGDILVRVWLRDAALFHLLETWTPSTPDPSVTQFMSLFDVFQRQLTTHALKFAGGIELSSTSSSSFRTIQQNQISHAFMIKITKAFLDAVYAFLDGLVHLTSSEWSVTTETSGPSQQLPSKPYNLNDVDTRLLLMLSNFVYLSGTLIPNLISHLESAFGVSKEDDRSTLVKVVQALDKKLFDSYVKPKSGMVTKILREGILDREMDWYETPRPTEIRPYMFRVSMTLVEIHAQVSRVAEGPLDRVLYAVVEDAADEALRCFQQVKRFGMGGMLRATLEIEFMHQTLARYVSPTATKTLSGLYNKVAMAYAPRPGDENLQGHLDSVKKILAESRRATSIEFMCFRQPKEKGSSKATSGKPKLKADGTAAFRWSEAAGCMRDTYFLQLDSDR
;
A
#
# COMPACT_ATOMS: atom_id res chain seq x y z
N MET A 1 63.17 -14.65 7.64
CA MET A 1 63.16 -13.29 7.07
C MET A 1 61.92 -13.02 6.21
N ALA A 2 61.73 -13.68 5.06
CA ALA A 2 60.55 -13.43 4.21
C ALA A 2 59.22 -13.76 4.91
N LEU A 3 59.14 -14.89 5.63
CA LEU A 3 57.96 -15.24 6.44
C LEU A 3 57.68 -14.20 7.55
N ASP A 4 58.72 -13.64 8.17
CA ASP A 4 58.58 -12.65 9.24
C ASP A 4 58.05 -11.32 8.70
N ILE A 5 58.44 -10.93 7.49
CA ILE A 5 57.90 -9.76 6.78
C ILE A 5 56.41 -9.96 6.47
N VAL A 6 56.01 -11.15 6.00
CA VAL A 6 54.59 -11.47 5.77
C VAL A 6 53.80 -11.45 7.07
N LYS A 7 54.34 -12.00 8.17
CA LYS A 7 53.70 -11.94 9.50
C LYS A 7 53.54 -10.51 9.98
N LEU A 8 54.54 -9.64 9.77
CA LEU A 8 54.45 -8.22 10.11
C LEU A 8 53.38 -7.50 9.28
N TYR A 9 53.32 -7.75 7.97
CA TYR A 9 52.28 -7.20 7.09
C TYR A 9 50.86 -7.58 7.53
N VAL A 10 50.64 -8.87 7.81
CA VAL A 10 49.37 -9.39 8.35
C VAL A 10 49.02 -8.71 9.67
N SER A 11 49.98 -8.54 10.57
CA SER A 11 49.78 -7.88 11.86
C SER A 11 49.35 -6.42 11.71
N LEU A 12 50.02 -5.64 10.86
CA LEU A 12 49.72 -4.22 10.66
C LEU A 12 48.32 -4.02 10.06
N LEU A 13 47.94 -4.82 9.06
CA LEU A 13 46.59 -4.76 8.49
C LEU A 13 45.51 -5.23 9.47
N SER A 14 45.82 -6.26 10.26
CA SER A 14 44.89 -6.77 11.28
C SER A 14 44.66 -5.74 12.38
N GLU A 15 45.70 -5.02 12.82
CA GLU A 15 45.56 -3.92 13.78
C GLU A 15 44.72 -2.78 13.19
N PHE A 16 45.03 -2.35 11.96
CA PHE A 16 44.36 -1.22 11.31
C PHE A 16 42.85 -1.44 11.14
N PHE A 17 42.45 -2.61 10.62
CA PHE A 17 41.04 -2.94 10.40
C PHE A 17 40.38 -3.66 11.58
N SER A 18 41.14 -3.90 12.66
CA SER A 18 40.70 -4.72 13.80
C SER A 18 40.16 -6.08 13.33
N LEU A 19 40.97 -6.77 12.53
CA LEU A 19 40.70 -8.11 12.02
C LEU A 19 41.00 -9.13 13.12
N SER A 20 40.08 -10.07 13.30
CA SER A 20 40.21 -11.20 14.21
C SER A 20 39.72 -12.46 13.48
N ASP A 21 39.91 -13.63 14.09
CA ASP A 21 39.36 -14.88 13.57
C ASP A 21 37.84 -14.74 13.34
N ALA A 22 37.34 -15.19 12.17
CA ALA A 22 35.96 -15.05 11.75
C ALA A 22 34.95 -15.61 12.78
N VAL A 23 35.33 -16.66 13.54
CA VAL A 23 34.52 -17.22 14.62
C VAL A 23 34.40 -16.28 15.82
N VAL A 24 35.48 -15.56 16.15
CA VAL A 24 35.48 -14.54 17.21
C VAL A 24 34.71 -13.31 16.77
N MET A 25 34.82 -12.94 15.49
CA MET A 25 34.07 -11.83 14.90
C MET A 25 32.56 -12.08 14.82
N GLN A 26 32.14 -13.32 14.56
CA GLN A 26 30.73 -13.71 14.60
C GLN A 26 30.10 -13.48 15.99
N ARG A 27 30.87 -13.70 17.07
CA ARG A 27 30.43 -13.52 18.46
C ARG A 27 30.45 -12.06 18.92
N ASN A 28 31.35 -11.24 18.38
CA ASN A 28 31.57 -9.83 18.77
C ASN A 28 30.99 -8.81 17.79
N SER A 29 29.90 -9.14 17.08
CA SER A 29 29.25 -8.29 16.06
C SER A 29 28.76 -6.90 16.53
N GLY A 30 28.94 -6.56 17.82
CA GLY A 30 28.69 -5.23 18.38
C GLY A 30 29.88 -4.26 18.34
N ASP A 31 31.06 -4.68 17.88
CA ASP A 31 32.27 -3.86 18.01
C ASP A 31 32.18 -2.54 17.24
N SER A 32 32.74 -1.47 17.83
CA SER A 32 32.77 -0.14 17.22
C SER A 32 33.42 -0.20 15.82
N PRO A 33 32.94 0.58 14.83
CA PRO A 33 33.61 0.61 13.53
C PRO A 33 35.08 0.99 13.72
N PRO A 34 36.02 0.42 12.95
CA PRO A 34 37.42 0.80 13.01
C PRO A 34 37.57 2.32 13.08
N LYS A 35 38.39 2.81 14.03
CA LYS A 35 38.47 4.24 14.39
C LYS A 35 38.77 5.17 13.20
N LEU A 36 39.32 4.61 12.13
CA LEU A 36 39.81 5.30 10.93
C LEU A 36 38.81 5.29 9.76
N LEU A 37 37.65 4.64 9.90
CA LEU A 37 36.59 4.76 8.89
C LEU A 37 35.85 6.10 9.02
N PRO A 38 35.50 6.76 7.90
CA PRO A 38 34.77 8.03 7.96
C PRO A 38 33.41 7.86 8.65
N ARG A 39 33.20 8.57 9.75
CA ARG A 39 31.99 8.44 10.59
C ARG A 39 30.69 8.86 9.89
N HIS A 40 30.79 9.76 8.90
CA HIS A 40 29.65 10.33 8.17
C HIS A 40 29.59 9.93 6.69
N SER A 41 30.32 8.89 6.27
CA SER A 41 30.22 8.37 4.90
C SER A 41 28.91 7.59 4.71
N ASN A 42 28.31 7.64 3.52
CA ASN A 42 27.16 6.81 3.16
C ASN A 42 27.58 5.36 2.83
N SER A 43 26.62 4.45 2.82
CA SER A 43 26.78 3.03 2.59
C SER A 43 27.38 2.71 1.22
N LEU A 44 26.95 3.40 0.15
CA LEU A 44 27.44 3.21 -1.21
C LEU A 44 28.92 3.59 -1.36
N THR A 45 29.31 4.76 -0.86
CA THR A 45 30.69 5.25 -0.86
C THR A 45 31.59 4.36 -0.01
N THR A 46 31.10 3.96 1.17
CA THR A 46 31.82 3.03 2.05
C THR A 46 32.04 1.68 1.36
N ALA A 47 31.01 1.11 0.74
CA ALA A 47 31.09 -0.14 0.00
C ALA A 47 32.11 -0.06 -1.15
N HIS A 48 32.06 1.02 -1.94
CA HIS A 48 32.97 1.24 -3.07
C HIS A 48 34.44 1.24 -2.66
N PHE A 49 34.80 2.02 -1.64
CA PHE A 49 36.19 2.09 -1.18
C PHE A 49 36.65 0.82 -0.46
N LEU A 50 35.79 0.17 0.33
CA LEU A 50 36.12 -1.11 0.95
C LEU A 50 36.37 -2.22 -0.09
N ILE A 51 35.64 -2.22 -1.20
CA ILE A 51 35.90 -3.15 -2.31
C ILE A 51 37.25 -2.88 -2.95
N LYS A 52 37.60 -1.61 -3.20
CA LYS A 52 38.92 -1.25 -3.73
C LYS A 52 40.05 -1.72 -2.81
N ILE A 53 39.93 -1.44 -1.51
CA ILE A 53 40.90 -1.88 -0.51
C ILE A 53 41.01 -3.42 -0.50
N LEU A 54 39.88 -4.13 -0.59
CA LEU A 54 39.90 -5.59 -0.64
C LEU A 54 40.59 -6.13 -1.90
N ILE A 55 40.40 -5.49 -3.05
CA ILE A 55 41.10 -5.84 -4.30
C ILE A 55 42.60 -5.72 -4.12
N GLU A 56 43.09 -4.60 -3.58
CA GLU A 56 44.53 -4.39 -3.35
C GLU A 56 45.11 -5.44 -2.37
N ILE A 57 44.38 -5.76 -1.29
CA ILE A 57 44.81 -6.80 -0.33
C ILE A 57 44.86 -8.17 -1.01
N GLN A 58 43.87 -8.49 -1.84
CA GLN A 58 43.77 -9.75 -2.57
C GLN A 58 44.87 -9.89 -3.63
N ASP A 59 45.12 -8.84 -4.40
CA ASP A 59 46.15 -8.81 -5.45
C ASP A 59 47.54 -8.97 -4.81
N CYS A 60 47.83 -8.24 -3.74
CA CYS A 60 49.06 -8.41 -2.97
C CYS A 60 49.21 -9.84 -2.42
N ALA A 61 48.14 -10.42 -1.86
CA ALA A 61 48.16 -11.78 -1.35
C ALA A 61 48.43 -12.81 -2.48
N ASN A 62 47.85 -12.61 -3.66
CA ASN A 62 48.02 -13.48 -4.81
C ASN A 62 49.44 -13.38 -5.40
N GLU A 63 49.99 -12.17 -5.54
CA GLU A 63 51.34 -11.95 -6.02
C GLU A 63 52.39 -12.59 -5.10
N VAL A 64 52.25 -12.42 -3.78
CA VAL A 64 53.15 -13.02 -2.80
C VAL A 64 53.01 -14.54 -2.76
N ALA A 65 51.78 -15.06 -2.90
CA ALA A 65 51.55 -16.50 -2.99
C ALA A 65 52.17 -17.11 -4.26
N ALA A 66 52.16 -16.39 -5.39
CA ALA A 66 52.75 -16.82 -6.66
C ALA A 66 54.29 -16.89 -6.63
N MET A 67 54.94 -16.23 -5.66
CA MET A 67 56.39 -16.33 -5.46
C MET A 67 56.82 -17.65 -4.79
N ASP A 68 55.88 -18.52 -4.37
CA ASP A 68 56.13 -19.85 -3.79
C ASP A 68 57.19 -19.86 -2.66
N ILE A 69 57.20 -18.83 -1.81
CA ILE A 69 58.23 -18.64 -0.78
C ILE A 69 58.18 -19.75 0.29
N VAL A 70 57.05 -19.86 1.01
CA VAL A 70 56.77 -20.89 2.04
C VAL A 70 55.25 -21.11 2.10
N PRO A 71 54.75 -22.36 2.18
CA PRO A 71 53.31 -22.64 2.23
C PRO A 71 52.58 -21.98 3.42
N GLU A 72 53.25 -21.80 4.56
CA GLU A 72 52.72 -21.09 5.74
C GLU A 72 52.45 -19.59 5.46
N ALA A 73 53.24 -18.94 4.60
CA ALA A 73 53.01 -17.55 4.23
C ALA A 73 51.71 -17.42 3.41
N SER A 74 51.50 -18.33 2.47
CA SER A 74 50.29 -18.38 1.64
C SER A 74 49.03 -18.70 2.46
N SER A 75 49.12 -19.56 3.48
CA SER A 75 47.98 -19.79 4.38
C SER A 75 47.63 -18.57 5.24
N ASN A 76 48.64 -17.86 5.75
CA ASN A 76 48.42 -16.65 6.55
C ASN A 76 47.77 -15.53 5.73
N LEU A 77 48.19 -15.35 4.48
CA LEU A 77 47.60 -14.36 3.57
C LEU A 77 46.16 -14.72 3.16
N ARG A 78 45.85 -16.01 2.94
CA ARG A 78 44.47 -16.45 2.71
C ARG A 78 43.58 -16.16 3.92
N SER A 79 44.05 -16.48 5.13
CA SER A 79 43.33 -16.20 6.37
C SER A 79 43.10 -14.69 6.59
N LEU A 80 44.10 -13.86 6.26
CA LEU A 80 43.96 -12.39 6.28
C LEU A 80 42.86 -11.92 5.33
N VAL A 81 42.86 -12.40 4.09
CA VAL A 81 41.83 -12.05 3.08
C VAL A 81 40.44 -12.48 3.55
N GLU A 82 40.28 -13.68 4.08
CA GLU A 82 38.99 -14.17 4.62
C GLU A 82 38.50 -13.30 5.79
N SER A 83 39.41 -12.94 6.70
CA SER A 83 39.11 -12.06 7.84
C SER A 83 38.72 -10.65 7.37
N ALA A 84 39.42 -10.12 6.36
CA ALA A 84 39.10 -8.83 5.75
C ALA A 84 37.72 -8.84 5.06
N ARG A 85 37.40 -9.89 4.29
CA ARG A 85 36.08 -10.09 3.68
C ARG A 85 34.97 -10.10 4.73
N TRP A 86 35.17 -10.81 5.83
CA TRP A 86 34.21 -10.88 6.91
C TRP A 86 34.03 -9.51 7.59
N LYS A 87 35.12 -8.85 8.01
CA LYS A 87 35.05 -7.51 8.63
C LYS A 87 34.39 -6.48 7.72
N PHE A 88 34.74 -6.46 6.44
CA PHE A 88 34.18 -5.49 5.49
C PHE A 88 32.69 -5.76 5.25
N GLY A 89 32.28 -7.04 5.23
CA GLY A 89 30.88 -7.43 5.25
C GLY A 89 30.15 -6.94 6.51
N ASP A 90 30.75 -7.05 7.71
CA ASP A 90 30.17 -6.52 8.96
C ASP A 90 29.97 -5.00 8.89
N ILE A 91 31.00 -4.27 8.43
CA ILE A 91 30.94 -2.82 8.28
C ILE A 91 29.84 -2.44 7.28
N LEU A 92 29.78 -3.11 6.13
CA LEU A 92 28.77 -2.87 5.11
C LEU A 92 27.36 -3.03 5.69
N VAL A 93 27.08 -4.14 6.38
CA VAL A 93 25.76 -4.39 6.97
C VAL A 93 25.38 -3.28 7.96
N ARG A 94 26.32 -2.83 8.79
CA ARG A 94 26.07 -1.76 9.75
C ARG A 94 25.68 -0.44 9.07
N VAL A 95 26.42 -0.02 8.03
CA VAL A 95 26.12 1.22 7.31
C VAL A 95 24.89 1.09 6.42
N TRP A 96 24.63 -0.09 5.87
CA TRP A 96 23.42 -0.40 5.10
C TRP A 96 22.17 -0.20 5.96
N LEU A 97 22.13 -0.80 7.14
CA LEU A 97 20.97 -0.68 8.04
C LEU A 97 20.78 0.75 8.56
N ARG A 98 21.88 1.46 8.89
CA ARG A 98 21.81 2.86 9.28
C ARG A 98 21.18 3.72 8.17
N ASP A 99 21.65 3.56 6.94
CA ASP A 99 21.17 4.36 5.81
C ASP A 99 19.74 3.97 5.41
N ALA A 100 19.38 2.68 5.50
CA ALA A 100 18.02 2.21 5.27
C ALA A 100 17.03 2.84 6.26
N ALA A 101 17.40 2.97 7.54
CA ALA A 101 16.58 3.63 8.56
C ALA A 101 16.40 5.13 8.29
N LEU A 102 17.41 5.80 7.71
CA LEU A 102 17.37 7.22 7.35
C LEU A 102 16.82 7.47 5.92
N PHE A 103 16.53 6.41 5.16
CA PHE A 103 16.22 6.51 3.73
C PHE A 103 14.94 7.32 3.48
N HIS A 104 13.98 7.27 4.39
CA HIS A 104 12.73 8.04 4.33
C HIS A 104 12.94 9.57 4.25
N LEU A 105 14.08 10.09 4.73
CA LEU A 105 14.42 11.51 4.62
C LEU A 105 14.69 11.96 3.17
N LEU A 106 14.90 11.02 2.24
CA LEU A 106 15.13 11.29 0.83
C LEU A 106 13.85 11.34 -0.01
N GLU A 107 12.68 11.13 0.59
CA GLU A 107 11.40 11.19 -0.14
C GLU A 107 11.08 12.62 -0.58
N THR A 108 11.05 12.83 -1.89
CA THR A 108 10.78 14.12 -2.54
C THR A 108 9.30 14.31 -2.89
N TRP A 109 8.51 13.24 -2.83
CA TRP A 109 7.11 13.14 -3.26
C TRP A 109 6.92 13.50 -4.74
N THR A 110 7.94 13.26 -5.55
CA THR A 110 7.89 13.48 -7.00
C THR A 110 7.39 12.22 -7.69
N PRO A 111 6.46 12.33 -8.65
CA PRO A 111 5.99 11.17 -9.41
C PRO A 111 7.15 10.57 -10.22
N SER A 112 7.12 9.25 -10.36
CA SER A 112 8.09 8.53 -11.18
C SER A 112 7.86 8.82 -12.66
N THR A 113 8.94 8.90 -13.44
CA THR A 113 8.87 9.10 -14.89
C THR A 113 8.19 7.94 -15.64
N PRO A 114 8.50 6.66 -15.38
CA PRO A 114 7.83 5.53 -16.04
C PRO A 114 6.37 5.33 -15.60
N ASP A 115 6.05 5.62 -14.34
CA ASP A 115 4.70 5.46 -13.79
C ASP A 115 4.37 6.63 -12.85
N PRO A 116 3.58 7.61 -13.32
CA PRO A 116 3.21 8.77 -12.52
C PRO A 116 2.38 8.44 -11.27
N SER A 117 1.84 7.22 -11.16
CA SER A 117 1.04 6.80 -10.00
C SER A 117 1.88 6.52 -8.74
N VAL A 118 3.19 6.36 -8.90
CA VAL A 118 4.14 5.97 -7.84
C VAL A 118 5.19 7.06 -7.65
N THR A 119 5.72 7.22 -6.45
CA THR A 119 6.83 8.17 -6.22
C THR A 119 8.15 7.63 -6.78
N GLN A 120 9.01 8.53 -7.28
CA GLN A 120 10.37 8.18 -7.74
C GLN A 120 11.17 7.47 -6.65
N PHE A 121 10.85 7.73 -5.38
CA PHE A 121 11.44 7.10 -4.21
C PHE A 121 11.45 5.57 -4.25
N MET A 122 10.41 4.93 -4.82
CA MET A 122 10.36 3.48 -4.96
C MET A 122 11.48 2.95 -5.87
N SER A 123 11.79 3.67 -6.96
CA SER A 123 12.88 3.31 -7.88
C SER A 123 14.25 3.55 -7.25
N LEU A 124 14.39 4.59 -6.43
CA LEU A 124 15.63 4.87 -5.70
C LEU A 124 15.93 3.76 -4.70
N PHE A 125 14.92 3.26 -3.98
CA PHE A 125 15.09 2.14 -3.06
C PHE A 125 15.48 0.85 -3.78
N ASP A 126 14.87 0.55 -4.95
CA ASP A 126 15.24 -0.61 -5.77
C ASP A 126 16.74 -0.59 -6.12
N VAL A 127 17.22 0.54 -6.64
CA VAL A 127 18.64 0.71 -7.01
C VAL A 127 19.53 0.60 -5.78
N PHE A 128 19.19 1.26 -4.69
CA PHE A 128 19.92 1.21 -3.43
C PHE A 128 20.10 -0.23 -2.92
N GLN A 129 19.00 -0.98 -2.84
CA GLN A 129 18.99 -2.34 -2.30
C GLN A 129 19.76 -3.33 -3.20
N ARG A 130 19.61 -3.20 -4.53
CA ARG A 130 20.36 -4.03 -5.51
C ARG A 130 21.86 -3.80 -5.45
N GLN A 131 22.29 -2.54 -5.38
CA GLN A 131 23.71 -2.20 -5.35
C GLN A 131 24.37 -2.70 -4.06
N LEU A 132 23.73 -2.50 -2.90
CA LEU A 132 24.28 -2.98 -1.63
C LEU A 132 24.31 -4.52 -1.54
N THR A 133 23.30 -5.18 -2.08
CA THR A 133 23.29 -6.65 -2.20
C THR A 133 24.45 -7.12 -3.10
N THR A 134 24.66 -6.47 -4.25
CA THR A 134 25.77 -6.77 -5.17
C THR A 134 27.13 -6.56 -4.48
N HIS A 135 27.31 -5.48 -3.73
CA HIS A 135 28.52 -5.23 -2.96
C HIS A 135 28.75 -6.29 -1.87
N ALA A 136 27.69 -6.71 -1.18
CA ALA A 136 27.77 -7.76 -0.17
C ALA A 136 28.20 -9.12 -0.78
N LEU A 137 27.71 -9.45 -1.98
CA LEU A 137 28.13 -10.64 -2.73
C LEU A 137 29.60 -10.59 -3.15
N LYS A 138 30.11 -9.41 -3.54
CA LYS A 138 31.54 -9.20 -3.84
C LYS A 138 32.43 -9.48 -2.62
N PHE A 139 32.02 -9.02 -1.42
CA PHE A 139 32.74 -9.34 -0.18
C PHE A 139 32.72 -10.83 0.13
N ALA A 140 31.57 -11.47 -0.04
CA ALA A 140 31.40 -12.90 0.16
C ALA A 140 32.14 -13.79 -0.86
N GLY A 141 32.76 -13.19 -1.89
CA GLY A 141 33.50 -13.90 -2.93
C GLY A 141 32.63 -14.52 -4.03
N GLY A 142 31.32 -14.23 -4.04
CA GLY A 142 30.36 -14.75 -5.01
C GLY A 142 30.43 -14.09 -6.39
N ILE A 143 31.14 -12.97 -6.51
CA ILE A 143 31.39 -12.25 -7.77
C ILE A 143 32.89 -11.98 -7.83
N GLU A 144 33.54 -12.28 -8.97
CA GLU A 144 34.95 -11.96 -9.16
C GLU A 144 35.22 -10.46 -8.99
N LEU A 145 36.24 -10.18 -8.21
CA LEU A 145 36.78 -8.84 -7.96
C LEU A 145 37.82 -8.55 -9.05
N SER A 146 37.40 -8.13 -10.24
CA SER A 146 38.35 -7.74 -11.29
C SER A 146 38.70 -6.25 -11.21
N SER A 147 39.99 -5.93 -11.29
CA SER A 147 40.55 -4.58 -11.45
C SER A 147 40.47 -4.07 -12.90
N THR A 148 40.14 -4.93 -13.86
CA THR A 148 40.12 -4.59 -15.29
C THR A 148 38.72 -4.16 -15.74
N SER A 149 38.60 -2.92 -16.20
CA SER A 149 37.35 -2.28 -16.64
C SER A 149 36.81 -2.81 -17.98
N SER A 150 36.73 -4.13 -18.17
CA SER A 150 36.38 -4.71 -19.47
C SER A 150 35.63 -6.05 -19.36
N SER A 151 34.30 -5.99 -19.32
CA SER A 151 33.44 -6.66 -20.30
C SER A 151 31.97 -6.66 -19.85
N SER A 152 31.15 -5.92 -20.58
CA SER A 152 29.74 -6.27 -20.77
C SER A 152 29.61 -7.75 -21.18
N PHE A 153 28.59 -8.42 -20.65
CA PHE A 153 28.08 -9.71 -21.16
C PHE A 153 28.88 -11.01 -20.91
N ARG A 154 29.72 -11.11 -19.87
CA ARG A 154 30.05 -12.45 -19.34
C ARG A 154 29.08 -12.82 -18.24
N THR A 155 28.46 -14.00 -18.38
CA THR A 155 27.81 -14.72 -17.29
C THR A 155 28.73 -14.66 -16.07
N ILE A 156 28.31 -13.93 -15.03
CA ILE A 156 29.01 -13.87 -13.75
C ILE A 156 29.15 -15.31 -13.29
N GLN A 157 30.36 -15.88 -13.31
CA GLN A 157 30.59 -17.16 -12.68
C GLN A 157 30.39 -16.95 -11.18
N GLN A 158 29.23 -17.36 -10.68
CA GLN A 158 28.93 -17.35 -9.26
C GLN A 158 29.75 -18.44 -8.59
N ASN A 159 30.75 -18.03 -7.83
CA ASN A 159 31.50 -18.93 -6.97
C ASN A 159 30.62 -19.36 -5.78
N GLN A 160 30.85 -20.57 -5.26
CA GLN A 160 30.13 -21.06 -4.09
C GLN A 160 30.37 -20.15 -2.88
N ILE A 161 29.33 -19.48 -2.42
CA ILE A 161 29.36 -18.58 -1.26
C ILE A 161 29.21 -19.41 0.02
N SER A 162 30.01 -19.11 1.04
CA SER A 162 29.83 -19.72 2.37
C SER A 162 28.45 -19.44 2.94
N HIS A 163 27.82 -20.47 3.51
CA HIS A 163 26.49 -20.39 4.12
C HIS A 163 26.38 -19.27 5.17
N ALA A 164 27.46 -18.97 5.90
CA ALA A 164 27.50 -17.89 6.88
C ALA A 164 27.28 -16.50 6.25
N PHE A 165 27.88 -16.24 5.07
CA PHE A 165 27.64 -15.01 4.32
C PHE A 165 26.21 -14.96 3.78
N MET A 166 25.68 -16.08 3.30
CA MET A 166 24.31 -16.14 2.78
C MET A 166 23.28 -15.75 3.86
N ILE A 167 23.39 -16.30 5.07
CA ILE A 167 22.53 -15.92 6.20
C ILE A 167 22.69 -14.42 6.51
N LYS A 168 23.93 -13.94 6.61
CA LYS A 168 24.23 -12.55 6.96
C LYS A 168 23.63 -11.56 5.97
N ILE A 169 23.83 -11.80 4.68
CA ILE A 169 23.34 -10.93 3.60
C ILE A 169 21.82 -10.99 3.53
N THR A 170 21.23 -12.18 3.62
CA THR A 170 19.76 -12.34 3.64
C THR A 170 19.15 -11.56 4.80
N LYS A 171 19.71 -11.70 6.00
CA LYS A 171 19.25 -10.95 7.18
C LYS A 171 19.37 -9.44 6.98
N ALA A 172 20.54 -8.95 6.56
CA ALA A 172 20.75 -7.52 6.33
C ALA A 172 19.81 -6.95 5.26
N PHE A 173 19.56 -7.71 4.20
CA PHE A 173 18.61 -7.37 3.16
C PHE A 173 17.20 -7.21 3.72
N LEU A 174 16.72 -8.20 4.49
CA LEU A 174 15.37 -8.17 5.08
C LEU A 174 15.24 -7.04 6.10
N ASP A 175 16.21 -6.89 7.00
CA ASP A 175 16.25 -5.83 8.02
C ASP A 175 16.24 -4.43 7.37
N ALA A 176 16.94 -4.24 6.24
CA ALA A 176 16.91 -2.99 5.48
C ALA A 176 15.54 -2.73 4.84
N VAL A 177 14.88 -3.76 4.29
CA VAL A 177 13.51 -3.63 3.78
C VAL A 177 12.54 -3.27 4.91
N TYR A 178 12.65 -3.90 6.08
CA TYR A 178 11.80 -3.56 7.23
C TYR A 178 12.04 -2.12 7.72
N ALA A 179 13.30 -1.67 7.81
CA ALA A 179 13.63 -0.29 8.16
C ALA A 179 13.06 0.72 7.15
N PHE A 180 13.09 0.38 5.86
CA PHE A 180 12.46 1.18 4.82
C PHE A 180 10.94 1.25 4.99
N LEU A 181 10.27 0.11 5.23
CA LEU A 181 8.83 0.06 5.49
C LEU A 181 8.42 0.87 6.73
N ASP A 182 9.21 0.83 7.80
CA ASP A 182 9.00 1.67 8.99
C ASP A 182 9.11 3.17 8.63
N GLY A 183 10.12 3.53 7.85
CA GLY A 183 10.27 4.87 7.29
C GLY A 183 9.06 5.32 6.45
N LEU A 184 8.48 4.43 5.65
CA LEU A 184 7.25 4.72 4.89
C LEU A 184 6.06 5.04 5.80
N VAL A 185 5.92 4.32 6.91
CA VAL A 185 4.87 4.60 7.91
C VAL A 185 5.15 5.92 8.61
N HIS A 186 6.40 6.21 8.96
CA HIS A 186 6.81 7.48 9.57
C HIS A 186 6.46 8.69 8.69
N LEU A 187 6.64 8.57 7.36
CA LEU A 187 6.24 9.60 6.39
C LEU A 187 4.74 9.90 6.36
N THR A 188 3.90 9.00 6.86
CA THR A 188 2.44 9.20 6.98
C THR A 188 2.01 9.69 8.36
N SER A 189 2.94 9.86 9.30
CA SER A 189 2.62 10.32 10.65
C SER A 189 2.24 11.81 10.66
N SER A 190 1.45 12.21 11.65
CA SER A 190 1.13 13.62 11.91
C SER A 190 2.34 14.44 12.41
N GLU A 191 3.35 13.76 12.95
CA GLU A 191 4.57 14.40 13.49
C GLU A 191 5.55 14.77 12.38
N TRP A 192 5.51 14.05 11.25
CA TRP A 192 6.24 14.48 10.07
C TRP A 192 5.70 15.83 9.60
N SER A 193 6.63 16.72 9.28
CA SER A 193 6.38 17.98 8.61
C SER A 193 7.46 18.20 7.56
N VAL A 194 7.17 19.01 6.54
CA VAL A 194 8.23 19.52 5.68
C VAL A 194 9.11 20.43 6.54
N THR A 195 10.23 19.91 7.03
CA THR A 195 11.28 20.77 7.58
C THR A 195 11.82 21.62 6.43
N THR A 196 11.37 22.86 6.39
CA THR A 196 11.93 23.91 5.54
C THR A 196 13.33 24.27 6.03
N GLU A 197 14.29 23.34 5.94
CA GLU A 197 15.69 23.65 6.21
C GLU A 197 16.33 24.22 4.94
N THR A 198 16.40 25.55 4.92
CA THR A 198 17.47 26.39 4.32
C THR A 198 17.86 26.14 2.86
N SER A 199 17.34 26.96 1.96
CA SER A 199 18.09 27.44 0.78
C SER A 199 17.61 28.85 0.43
N GLY A 200 18.57 29.70 0.05
CA GLY A 200 18.47 31.16 -0.03
C GLY A 200 17.45 31.73 -1.04
N PRO A 201 17.49 33.05 -1.29
CA PRO A 201 16.59 33.67 -2.25
C PRO A 201 16.89 33.11 -3.63
N SER A 202 15.85 33.00 -4.47
CA SER A 202 15.85 32.54 -5.86
C SER A 202 16.06 31.04 -6.12
N GLN A 203 14.96 30.28 -6.05
CA GLN A 203 14.43 29.54 -7.20
C GLN A 203 13.02 29.06 -6.82
N GLN A 204 11.99 29.62 -7.45
CA GLN A 204 10.64 29.09 -7.37
C GLN A 204 10.67 27.67 -7.95
N LEU A 205 10.74 26.65 -7.09
CA LEU A 205 10.44 25.28 -7.51
C LEU A 205 9.03 25.30 -8.12
N PRO A 206 8.79 24.56 -9.22
CA PRO A 206 7.44 24.41 -9.76
C PRO A 206 6.54 23.98 -8.60
N SER A 207 5.48 24.76 -8.36
CA SER A 207 4.53 24.53 -7.27
C SER A 207 4.13 23.06 -7.27
N LYS A 208 4.55 22.31 -6.25
CA LYS A 208 4.11 20.92 -6.09
C LYS A 208 2.58 20.93 -6.14
N PRO A 209 1.93 20.07 -6.94
CA PRO A 209 0.49 20.16 -7.18
C PRO A 209 -0.36 19.86 -5.92
N TYR A 210 0.26 19.38 -4.84
CA TYR A 210 -0.41 18.95 -3.63
C TYR A 210 0.24 19.55 -2.37
N ASN A 211 -0.58 19.80 -1.36
CA ASN A 211 -0.11 20.25 -0.05
C ASN A 211 0.39 19.06 0.76
N LEU A 212 1.71 18.90 0.89
CA LEU A 212 2.31 17.77 1.59
C LEU A 212 2.15 17.83 3.11
N ASN A 213 1.80 18.98 3.69
CA ASN A 213 1.50 19.07 5.12
C ASN A 213 0.19 18.38 5.48
N ASP A 214 -0.69 18.15 4.49
CA ASP A 214 -1.90 17.37 4.67
C ASP A 214 -1.57 15.87 4.79
N VAL A 215 -1.95 15.28 5.93
CA VAL A 215 -1.75 13.86 6.22
C VAL A 215 -2.54 12.98 5.23
N ASP A 216 -3.74 13.39 4.84
CA ASP A 216 -4.58 12.65 3.90
C ASP A 216 -3.90 12.53 2.53
N THR A 217 -3.35 13.64 2.03
CA THR A 217 -2.60 13.67 0.79
C THR A 217 -1.41 12.70 0.84
N ARG A 218 -0.64 12.70 1.94
CA ARG A 218 0.48 11.77 2.11
C ARG A 218 0.02 10.32 2.20
N LEU A 219 -1.04 10.03 2.94
CA LEU A 219 -1.62 8.68 3.04
C LEU A 219 -2.03 8.15 1.66
N LEU A 220 -2.70 8.96 0.84
CA LEU A 220 -3.14 8.55 -0.50
C LEU A 220 -1.97 8.25 -1.45
N LEU A 221 -0.94 9.11 -1.46
CA LEU A 221 0.27 8.85 -2.24
C LEU A 221 0.99 7.59 -1.78
N MET A 222 1.05 7.38 -0.45
CA MET A 222 1.66 6.18 0.11
C MET A 222 0.86 4.92 -0.22
N LEU A 223 -0.47 4.95 -0.21
CA LEU A 223 -1.28 3.81 -0.62
C LEU A 223 -0.96 3.35 -2.06
N SER A 224 -0.76 4.28 -3.00
CA SER A 224 -0.29 3.94 -4.34
C SER A 224 1.09 3.28 -4.32
N ASN A 225 2.02 3.81 -3.52
CA ASN A 225 3.35 3.21 -3.35
C ASN A 225 3.27 1.77 -2.81
N PHE A 226 2.39 1.49 -1.85
CA PHE A 226 2.23 0.15 -1.26
C PHE A 226 1.67 -0.89 -2.26
N VAL A 227 0.80 -0.47 -3.19
CA VAL A 227 0.34 -1.32 -4.30
C VAL A 227 1.52 -1.73 -5.19
N TYR A 228 2.34 -0.76 -5.61
CA TYR A 228 3.56 -1.04 -6.38
C TYR A 228 4.56 -1.90 -5.60
N LEU A 229 4.70 -1.63 -4.29
CA LEU A 229 5.67 -2.31 -3.44
C LEU A 229 5.35 -3.81 -3.32
N SER A 230 4.08 -4.15 -3.08
CA SER A 230 3.62 -5.54 -2.98
C SER A 230 3.60 -6.27 -4.34
N GLY A 231 3.16 -5.58 -5.40
CA GLY A 231 2.97 -6.19 -6.73
C GLY A 231 4.24 -6.31 -7.56
N THR A 232 5.23 -5.44 -7.36
CA THR A 232 6.38 -5.33 -8.28
C THR A 232 7.71 -5.24 -7.54
N LEU A 233 7.88 -4.28 -6.62
CA LEU A 233 9.19 -4.01 -6.03
C LEU A 233 9.73 -5.20 -5.20
N ILE A 234 8.95 -5.71 -4.25
CA ILE A 234 9.37 -6.83 -3.38
C ILE A 234 9.63 -8.11 -4.19
N PRO A 235 8.73 -8.55 -5.09
CA PRO A 235 9.02 -9.68 -5.97
C PRO A 235 10.32 -9.52 -6.76
N ASN A 236 10.57 -8.34 -7.33
CA ASN A 236 11.77 -8.07 -8.13
C ASN A 236 13.06 -8.03 -7.29
N LEU A 237 13.00 -7.54 -6.06
CA LEU A 237 14.14 -7.52 -5.14
C LEU A 237 14.48 -8.92 -4.64
N ILE A 238 13.49 -9.74 -4.29
CA ILE A 238 13.72 -11.13 -3.88
C ILE A 238 14.21 -11.97 -5.05
N SER A 239 13.62 -11.84 -6.24
CA SER A 239 14.10 -12.56 -7.42
C SER A 239 15.58 -12.26 -7.74
N HIS A 240 16.01 -11.02 -7.51
CA HIS A 240 17.42 -10.65 -7.63
C HIS A 240 18.30 -11.35 -6.58
N LEU A 241 17.83 -11.43 -5.33
CA LEU A 241 18.52 -12.14 -4.24
C LEU A 241 18.58 -13.66 -4.49
N GLU A 242 17.51 -14.26 -5.00
CA GLU A 242 17.45 -15.68 -5.37
C GLU A 242 18.41 -15.98 -6.52
N SER A 243 18.39 -15.15 -7.57
CA SER A 243 19.35 -15.26 -8.68
C SER A 243 20.79 -15.08 -8.20
N ALA A 244 21.03 -14.27 -7.17
CA ALA A 244 22.35 -14.06 -6.59
C ALA A 244 22.89 -15.27 -5.81
N PHE A 245 22.01 -16.05 -5.18
CA PHE A 245 22.41 -17.22 -4.37
C PHE A 245 22.19 -18.56 -5.06
N GLY A 246 21.41 -18.61 -6.14
CA GLY A 246 20.98 -19.87 -6.76
C GLY A 246 20.03 -20.69 -5.87
N VAL A 247 19.39 -20.04 -4.88
CA VAL A 247 18.50 -20.67 -3.89
C VAL A 247 17.20 -19.89 -3.83
N SER A 248 16.07 -20.61 -3.80
CA SER A 248 14.75 -19.98 -3.65
C SER A 248 14.51 -19.46 -2.22
N LYS A 249 13.83 -18.33 -2.12
CA LYS A 249 13.48 -17.58 -0.91
C LYS A 249 11.98 -17.28 -0.87
N GLU A 250 11.16 -18.22 -1.35
CA GLU A 250 9.71 -18.04 -1.47
C GLU A 250 9.02 -17.79 -0.11
N ASP A 251 9.51 -18.40 0.97
CA ASP A 251 9.00 -18.15 2.33
C ASP A 251 9.22 -16.70 2.78
N ASP A 252 10.42 -16.16 2.53
CA ASP A 252 10.78 -14.77 2.84
C ASP A 252 9.94 -13.81 1.98
N ARG A 253 9.76 -14.12 0.70
CA ARG A 253 8.91 -13.36 -0.22
C ARG A 253 7.47 -13.30 0.27
N SER A 254 6.87 -14.44 0.57
CA SER A 254 5.49 -14.55 1.07
C SER A 254 5.31 -13.76 2.37
N THR A 255 6.29 -13.85 3.27
CA THR A 255 6.28 -13.13 4.55
C THR A 255 6.34 -11.61 4.33
N LEU A 256 7.26 -11.13 3.50
CA LEU A 256 7.36 -9.70 3.18
C LEU A 256 6.09 -9.16 2.53
N VAL A 257 5.54 -9.85 1.54
CA VAL A 257 4.29 -9.43 0.87
C VAL A 257 3.14 -9.34 1.89
N LYS A 258 3.02 -10.29 2.82
CA LYS A 258 2.02 -10.23 3.89
C LYS A 258 2.21 -9.03 4.81
N VAL A 259 3.45 -8.72 5.20
CA VAL A 259 3.73 -7.54 6.04
C VAL A 259 3.35 -6.25 5.31
N VAL A 260 3.70 -6.14 4.03
CA VAL A 260 3.35 -4.99 3.19
C VAL A 260 1.84 -4.83 3.07
N GLN A 261 1.10 -5.92 2.84
CA GLN A 261 -0.36 -5.90 2.79
C GLN A 261 -0.99 -5.51 4.14
N ALA A 262 -0.40 -5.94 5.26
CA ALA A 262 -0.87 -5.56 6.58
C ALA A 262 -0.66 -4.06 6.87
N LEU A 263 0.50 -3.52 6.45
CA LEU A 263 0.79 -2.10 6.56
C LEU A 263 -0.09 -1.26 5.64
N ASP A 264 -0.28 -1.68 4.38
CA ASP A 264 -1.22 -1.08 3.45
C ASP A 264 -2.63 -1.01 4.06
N LYS A 265 -3.14 -2.11 4.63
CA LYS A 265 -4.43 -2.12 5.31
C LYS A 265 -4.47 -1.15 6.48
N LYS A 266 -3.41 -1.06 7.29
CA LYS A 266 -3.33 -0.12 8.42
C LYS A 266 -3.40 1.34 7.95
N LEU A 267 -2.65 1.70 6.91
CA LEU A 267 -2.67 3.05 6.33
C LEU A 267 -4.02 3.37 5.68
N PHE A 268 -4.59 2.39 4.98
CA PHE A 268 -5.90 2.50 4.36
C PHE A 268 -6.98 2.76 5.40
N ASP A 269 -7.00 1.99 6.48
CA ASP A 269 -7.92 2.19 7.60
C ASP A 269 -7.74 3.57 8.26
N SER A 270 -6.50 4.06 8.36
CA SER A 270 -6.20 5.39 8.91
C SER A 270 -6.82 6.51 8.09
N TYR A 271 -6.90 6.36 6.77
CA TYR A 271 -7.56 7.31 5.88
C TYR A 271 -9.08 7.12 5.87
N VAL A 272 -9.57 5.88 5.72
CA VAL A 272 -10.99 5.60 5.50
C VAL A 272 -11.84 5.77 6.76
N LYS A 273 -11.38 5.32 7.94
CA LYS A 273 -12.20 5.34 9.16
C LYS A 273 -12.71 6.73 9.55
N PRO A 274 -11.90 7.81 9.51
CA PRO A 274 -12.41 9.17 9.74
C PRO A 274 -13.48 9.58 8.73
N LYS A 275 -13.31 9.25 7.45
CA LYS A 275 -14.26 9.60 6.37
C LYS A 275 -15.57 8.84 6.50
N SER A 276 -15.50 7.53 6.75
CA SER A 276 -16.66 6.71 7.09
C SER A 276 -17.35 7.24 8.35
N GLY A 277 -16.59 7.66 9.37
CA GLY A 277 -17.12 8.28 10.58
C GLY A 277 -17.97 9.53 10.32
N MET A 278 -17.56 10.38 9.37
CA MET A 278 -18.35 11.55 8.95
C MET A 278 -19.65 11.14 8.26
N VAL A 279 -19.59 10.20 7.31
CA VAL A 279 -20.77 9.73 6.56
C VAL A 279 -21.77 9.03 7.48
N THR A 280 -21.29 8.09 8.29
CA THR A 280 -22.10 7.34 9.26
C THR A 280 -22.75 8.26 10.30
N LYS A 281 -22.06 9.31 10.75
CA LYS A 281 -22.64 10.33 11.63
C LYS A 281 -23.83 11.04 10.98
N ILE A 282 -23.71 11.49 9.73
CA ILE A 282 -24.81 12.17 9.01
C ILE A 282 -26.00 11.22 8.84
N LEU A 283 -25.75 9.96 8.50
CA LEU A 283 -26.81 8.94 8.39
C LEU A 283 -27.52 8.72 9.73
N ARG A 284 -26.76 8.57 10.81
CA ARG A 284 -27.32 8.39 12.16
C ARG A 284 -28.17 9.56 12.59
N GLU A 285 -27.66 10.78 12.43
CA GLU A 285 -28.38 12.01 12.78
C GLU A 285 -29.67 12.17 11.95
N GLY A 286 -29.68 11.75 10.68
CA GLY A 286 -30.86 11.83 9.82
C GLY A 286 -31.89 10.71 10.05
N ILE A 287 -31.46 9.48 10.32
CA ILE A 287 -32.37 8.33 10.50
C ILE A 287 -32.97 8.32 11.91
N LEU A 288 -32.15 8.62 12.94
CA LEU A 288 -32.54 8.65 14.34
C LEU A 288 -32.88 10.06 14.84
N ASP A 289 -33.29 10.93 13.92
CA ASP A 289 -33.75 12.27 14.23
C ASP A 289 -34.93 12.20 15.22
N ARG A 290 -34.87 13.01 16.29
CA ARG A 290 -35.90 13.03 17.34
C ARG A 290 -37.22 13.59 16.85
N GLU A 291 -37.19 14.45 15.82
CA GLU A 291 -38.38 15.03 15.22
C GLU A 291 -39.03 14.08 14.19
N MET A 292 -38.34 13.00 13.80
CA MET A 292 -38.84 12.02 12.84
C MET A 292 -39.67 10.92 13.51
N ASP A 293 -40.99 11.04 13.37
CA ASP A 293 -41.91 9.94 13.69
C ASP A 293 -42.10 9.02 12.47
N TRP A 294 -41.36 7.92 12.42
CA TRP A 294 -41.47 6.90 11.38
C TRP A 294 -42.84 6.20 11.33
N TYR A 295 -43.67 6.32 12.38
CA TYR A 295 -45.00 5.73 12.44
C TYR A 295 -46.10 6.68 11.94
N GLU A 296 -46.08 7.95 12.35
CA GLU A 296 -47.10 8.95 11.97
C GLU A 296 -46.68 9.89 10.82
N THR A 297 -45.47 9.74 10.25
CA THR A 297 -45.02 10.61 9.16
C THR A 297 -45.96 10.53 7.94
N PRO A 298 -46.28 11.69 7.31
CA PRO A 298 -47.01 11.71 6.06
C PRO A 298 -46.20 11.09 4.92
N ARG A 299 -46.89 10.84 3.81
CA ARG A 299 -46.30 10.36 2.55
C ARG A 299 -45.15 11.27 2.11
N PRO A 300 -44.04 10.71 1.61
CA PRO A 300 -42.90 11.51 1.18
C PRO A 300 -43.28 12.33 -0.07
N THR A 301 -42.96 13.63 -0.03
CA THR A 301 -43.03 14.55 -1.19
C THR A 301 -41.65 14.77 -1.80
N GLU A 302 -40.61 14.61 -0.99
CA GLU A 302 -39.22 14.84 -1.36
C GLU A 302 -38.29 13.97 -0.50
N ILE A 303 -37.03 13.92 -0.91
CA ILE A 303 -35.94 13.27 -0.17
C ILE A 303 -35.42 14.25 0.88
N ARG A 304 -35.20 13.80 2.12
CA ARG A 304 -34.72 14.70 3.18
C ARG A 304 -33.28 15.17 2.95
N PRO A 305 -32.91 16.37 3.42
CA PRO A 305 -31.59 16.98 3.19
C PRO A 305 -30.38 16.12 3.60
N TYR A 306 -30.50 15.30 4.65
CA TYR A 306 -29.38 14.49 5.14
C TYR A 306 -28.85 13.51 4.07
N MET A 307 -29.70 13.00 3.18
CA MET A 307 -29.28 12.06 2.14
C MET A 307 -28.45 12.75 1.04
N PHE A 308 -28.79 14.00 0.72
CA PHE A 308 -27.98 14.83 -0.16
C PHE A 308 -26.64 15.19 0.50
N ARG A 309 -26.62 15.47 1.81
CA ARG A 309 -25.37 15.70 2.56
C ARG A 309 -24.46 14.48 2.52
N VAL A 310 -24.99 13.27 2.74
CA VAL A 310 -24.23 12.01 2.61
C VAL A 310 -23.61 11.89 1.22
N SER A 311 -24.43 12.09 0.19
CA SER A 311 -23.97 11.97 -1.20
C SER A 311 -22.90 13.02 -1.53
N MET A 312 -23.06 14.26 -1.05
CA MET A 312 -22.10 15.34 -1.27
C MET A 312 -20.77 15.08 -0.54
N THR A 313 -20.79 14.57 0.70
CA THR A 313 -19.57 14.16 1.41
C THR A 313 -18.82 13.06 0.66
N LEU A 314 -19.54 12.12 0.02
CA LEU A 314 -18.90 11.12 -0.84
C LEU A 314 -18.28 11.74 -2.11
N VAL A 315 -18.88 12.80 -2.67
CA VAL A 315 -18.30 13.55 -3.80
C VAL A 315 -17.02 14.24 -3.38
N GLU A 316 -16.98 14.84 -2.18
CA GLU A 316 -15.77 15.46 -1.63
C GLU A 316 -14.64 14.45 -1.45
N ILE A 317 -14.94 13.26 -0.91
CA ILE A 317 -13.98 12.16 -0.79
C ILE A 317 -13.48 11.73 -2.18
N HIS A 318 -14.39 11.49 -3.12
CA HIS A 318 -14.02 11.16 -4.50
C HIS A 318 -13.10 12.22 -5.10
N ALA A 319 -13.45 13.50 -5.01
CA ALA A 319 -12.68 14.60 -5.56
C ALA A 319 -11.27 14.70 -4.94
N GLN A 320 -11.14 14.48 -3.63
CA GLN A 320 -9.84 14.45 -2.96
C GLN A 320 -8.97 13.31 -3.50
N VAL A 321 -9.53 12.09 -3.55
CA VAL A 321 -8.77 10.91 -3.97
C VAL A 321 -8.39 11.00 -5.45
N SER A 322 -9.33 11.28 -6.35
CA SER A 322 -9.05 11.41 -7.79
C SER A 322 -8.02 12.49 -8.10
N ARG A 323 -7.97 13.57 -7.30
CA ARG A 323 -6.98 14.64 -7.50
C ARG A 323 -5.57 14.20 -7.10
N VAL A 324 -5.42 13.43 -6.03
CA VAL A 324 -4.10 13.08 -5.47
C VAL A 324 -3.58 11.78 -6.04
N ALA A 325 -4.40 10.72 -6.02
CA ALA A 325 -4.04 9.38 -6.46
C ALA A 325 -5.30 8.61 -6.91
N GLU A 326 -5.42 8.37 -8.21
CA GLU A 326 -6.60 7.68 -8.78
C GLU A 326 -6.64 6.17 -8.40
N GLY A 327 -5.47 5.53 -8.22
CA GLY A 327 -5.36 4.10 -7.91
C GLY A 327 -6.24 3.61 -6.75
N PRO A 328 -6.17 4.21 -5.54
CA PRO A 328 -6.99 3.78 -4.40
C PRO A 328 -8.48 4.17 -4.46
N LEU A 329 -8.94 4.95 -5.46
CA LEU A 329 -10.29 5.54 -5.50
C LEU A 329 -11.41 4.53 -5.29
N ASP A 330 -11.43 3.48 -6.11
CA ASP A 330 -12.50 2.48 -6.08
C ASP A 330 -12.50 1.77 -4.72
N ARG A 331 -11.32 1.39 -4.21
CA ARG A 331 -11.17 0.73 -2.91
C ARG A 331 -11.69 1.60 -1.76
N VAL A 332 -11.37 2.90 -1.76
CA VAL A 332 -11.87 3.86 -0.77
C VAL A 332 -13.39 3.94 -0.81
N LEU A 333 -13.97 4.16 -2.00
CA LEU A 333 -15.41 4.37 -2.12
C LEU A 333 -16.20 3.09 -1.81
N TYR A 334 -15.72 1.91 -2.19
CA TYR A 334 -16.36 0.65 -1.77
C TYR A 334 -16.43 0.54 -0.24
N ALA A 335 -15.32 0.81 0.46
CA ALA A 335 -15.27 0.71 1.92
C ALA A 335 -16.20 1.72 2.61
N VAL A 336 -16.20 2.99 2.19
CA VAL A 336 -17.08 4.02 2.79
C VAL A 336 -18.55 3.72 2.51
N VAL A 337 -18.89 3.19 1.33
CA VAL A 337 -20.28 2.83 0.98
C VAL A 337 -20.74 1.59 1.75
N GLU A 338 -19.86 0.61 1.99
CA GLU A 338 -20.15 -0.53 2.88
C GLU A 338 -20.44 -0.06 4.31
N ASP A 339 -19.57 0.78 4.89
CA ASP A 339 -19.78 1.35 6.23
C ASP A 339 -21.08 2.17 6.31
N ALA A 340 -21.40 2.92 5.25
CA ALA A 340 -22.65 3.68 5.16
C ALA A 340 -23.89 2.76 5.13
N ALA A 341 -23.84 1.67 4.37
CA ALA A 341 -24.94 0.69 4.32
C ALA A 341 -25.13 -0.02 5.67
N ASP A 342 -24.05 -0.41 6.33
CA ASP A 342 -24.07 -1.07 7.64
C ASP A 342 -24.64 -0.15 8.73
N GLU A 343 -24.22 1.12 8.74
CA GLU A 343 -24.76 2.12 9.67
C GLU A 343 -26.23 2.40 9.39
N ALA A 344 -26.64 2.52 8.12
CA ALA A 344 -28.04 2.71 7.77
C ALA A 344 -28.90 1.54 8.29
N LEU A 345 -28.46 0.30 8.06
CA LEU A 345 -29.13 -0.89 8.60
C LEU A 345 -29.23 -0.84 10.13
N ARG A 346 -28.12 -0.53 10.81
CA ARG A 346 -28.07 -0.42 12.29
C ARG A 346 -29.02 0.66 12.82
N CYS A 347 -29.16 1.78 12.12
CA CYS A 347 -30.09 2.84 12.50
C CYS A 347 -31.54 2.40 12.31
N PHE A 348 -31.90 1.83 11.15
CA PHE A 348 -33.25 1.34 10.90
C PHE A 348 -33.65 0.17 11.81
N GLN A 349 -32.70 -0.64 12.28
CA GLN A 349 -32.97 -1.68 13.26
C GLN A 349 -33.49 -1.14 14.61
N GLN A 350 -33.15 0.10 14.95
CA GLN A 350 -33.61 0.76 16.18
C GLN A 350 -35.02 1.36 16.03
N VAL A 351 -35.49 1.55 14.81
CA VAL A 351 -36.85 2.01 14.54
C VAL A 351 -37.83 0.87 14.83
N LYS A 352 -38.73 1.08 15.78
CA LYS A 352 -39.63 0.03 16.28
C LYS A 352 -40.78 -0.28 15.32
N ARG A 353 -41.36 0.76 14.72
CA ARG A 353 -42.57 0.65 13.89
C ARG A 353 -42.50 1.65 12.75
N PHE A 354 -42.94 1.23 11.57
CA PHE A 354 -43.15 2.08 10.41
C PHE A 354 -44.64 2.14 10.08
N GLY A 355 -45.15 3.34 9.85
CA GLY A 355 -46.40 3.53 9.11
C GLY A 355 -46.13 3.52 7.62
N MET A 356 -47.18 3.57 6.78
CA MET A 356 -47.01 3.53 5.32
C MET A 356 -46.13 4.68 4.81
N GLY A 357 -46.33 5.90 5.32
CA GLY A 357 -45.51 7.06 4.95
C GLY A 357 -44.04 6.87 5.32
N GLY A 358 -43.75 6.31 6.49
CA GLY A 358 -42.39 6.07 6.98
C GLY A 358 -41.68 4.97 6.21
N MET A 359 -42.38 3.87 5.91
CA MET A 359 -41.88 2.81 5.04
C MET A 359 -41.51 3.35 3.66
N LEU A 360 -42.46 4.05 3.00
CA LEU A 360 -42.24 4.64 1.67
C LEU A 360 -41.08 5.64 1.66
N ARG A 361 -40.95 6.45 2.71
CA ARG A 361 -39.85 7.42 2.87
C ARG A 361 -38.51 6.71 3.05
N ALA A 362 -38.42 5.71 3.92
CA ALA A 362 -37.19 4.93 4.13
C ALA A 362 -36.76 4.24 2.82
N THR A 363 -37.69 3.62 2.11
CA THR A 363 -37.43 3.00 0.80
C THR A 363 -36.96 4.04 -0.21
N LEU A 364 -37.63 5.19 -0.33
CA LEU A 364 -37.25 6.27 -1.26
C LEU A 364 -35.82 6.74 -1.02
N GLU A 365 -35.48 7.03 0.23
CA GLU A 365 -34.19 7.61 0.62
C GLU A 365 -33.03 6.61 0.40
N ILE A 366 -33.22 5.34 0.77
CA ILE A 366 -32.22 4.29 0.54
C ILE A 366 -32.07 3.95 -0.94
N GLU A 367 -33.18 3.90 -1.69
CA GLU A 367 -33.13 3.66 -3.13
C GLU A 367 -32.42 4.81 -3.87
N PHE A 368 -32.61 6.05 -3.42
CA PHE A 368 -31.86 7.18 -3.96
C PHE A 368 -30.35 7.03 -3.75
N MET A 369 -29.91 6.70 -2.54
CA MET A 369 -28.49 6.46 -2.24
C MET A 369 -27.94 5.31 -3.09
N HIS A 370 -28.64 4.18 -3.11
CA HIS A 370 -28.27 2.98 -3.85
C HIS A 370 -28.13 3.24 -5.36
N GLN A 371 -29.11 3.91 -5.98
CA GLN A 371 -29.06 4.21 -7.41
C GLN A 371 -28.04 5.30 -7.77
N THR A 372 -27.78 6.24 -6.85
CA THR A 372 -26.77 7.28 -7.04
C THR A 372 -25.36 6.70 -6.97
N LEU A 373 -25.15 5.74 -6.06
CA LEU A 373 -23.85 5.11 -5.79
C LEU A 373 -23.67 3.76 -6.49
N ALA A 374 -24.49 3.42 -7.48
CA ALA A 374 -24.58 2.08 -8.07
C ALA A 374 -23.23 1.47 -8.50
N ARG A 375 -22.26 2.29 -8.95
CA ARG A 375 -20.89 1.86 -9.27
C ARG A 375 -20.13 1.31 -8.06
N TYR A 376 -20.33 1.94 -6.90
CA TYR A 376 -19.58 1.70 -5.66
C TYR A 376 -20.35 0.82 -4.66
N VAL A 377 -21.49 0.26 -5.06
CA VAL A 377 -22.24 -0.70 -4.24
C VAL A 377 -21.69 -2.09 -4.48
N SER A 378 -20.88 -2.57 -3.54
CA SER A 378 -20.31 -3.92 -3.58
C SER A 378 -21.38 -5.01 -3.40
N PRO A 379 -21.05 -6.28 -3.67
CA PRO A 379 -21.93 -7.40 -3.32
C PRO A 379 -22.27 -7.46 -1.82
N THR A 380 -21.31 -7.13 -0.96
CA THR A 380 -21.51 -7.04 0.49
C THR A 380 -22.49 -5.94 0.84
N ALA A 381 -22.29 -4.72 0.33
CA ALA A 381 -23.20 -3.61 0.53
C ALA A 381 -24.61 -3.92 0.00
N THR A 382 -24.72 -4.59 -1.16
CA THR A 382 -26.01 -5.04 -1.70
C THR A 382 -26.73 -5.95 -0.71
N LYS A 383 -26.03 -6.93 -0.12
CA LYS A 383 -26.61 -7.84 0.88
C LYS A 383 -27.06 -7.10 2.14
N THR A 384 -26.27 -6.15 2.63
CA THR A 384 -26.65 -5.31 3.78
C THR A 384 -27.91 -4.50 3.46
N LEU A 385 -27.98 -3.87 2.28
CA LEU A 385 -29.15 -3.11 1.83
C LEU A 385 -30.39 -4.01 1.70
N SER A 386 -30.25 -5.24 1.19
CA SER A 386 -31.33 -6.25 1.20
C SER A 386 -31.84 -6.53 2.62
N GLY A 387 -30.94 -6.71 3.58
CA GLY A 387 -31.30 -6.86 5.00
C GLY A 387 -32.04 -5.65 5.57
N LEU A 388 -31.68 -4.44 5.12
CA LEU A 388 -32.36 -3.20 5.48
C LEU A 388 -33.79 -3.18 4.97
N TYR A 389 -34.03 -3.49 3.69
CA TYR A 389 -35.38 -3.55 3.13
C TYR A 389 -36.25 -4.57 3.89
N ASN A 390 -35.70 -5.75 4.21
CA ASN A 390 -36.41 -6.76 5.00
C ASN A 390 -36.76 -6.24 6.40
N LYS A 391 -35.86 -5.53 7.07
CA LYS A 391 -36.13 -4.96 8.40
C LYS A 391 -37.23 -3.90 8.35
N VAL A 392 -37.22 -3.03 7.34
CA VAL A 392 -38.27 -2.02 7.14
C VAL A 392 -39.62 -2.70 6.88
N ALA A 393 -39.65 -3.74 6.05
CA ALA A 393 -40.86 -4.51 5.78
C ALA A 393 -41.40 -5.22 7.03
N MET A 394 -40.53 -5.86 7.83
CA MET A 394 -40.95 -6.54 9.07
C MET A 394 -41.45 -5.59 10.17
N ALA A 395 -40.93 -4.36 10.21
CA ALA A 395 -41.34 -3.36 11.19
C ALA A 395 -42.54 -2.51 10.71
N TYR A 396 -43.06 -2.78 9.51
CA TYR A 396 -44.24 -2.13 8.97
C TYR A 396 -45.50 -2.58 9.72
N ALA A 397 -46.30 -1.60 10.16
CA ALA A 397 -47.57 -1.82 10.84
C ALA A 397 -48.72 -1.31 9.96
N PRO A 398 -49.43 -2.20 9.24
CA PRO A 398 -50.46 -1.82 8.28
C PRO A 398 -51.68 -1.20 8.97
N ARG A 399 -52.33 -0.24 8.30
CA ARG A 399 -53.56 0.42 8.75
C ARG A 399 -54.72 0.21 7.75
N PRO A 400 -55.98 0.20 8.22
CA PRO A 400 -57.14 0.24 7.33
C PRO A 400 -57.13 1.56 6.54
N GLY A 401 -56.89 1.48 5.22
CA GLY A 401 -56.67 2.63 4.33
C GLY A 401 -55.43 2.54 3.42
N ASP A 402 -54.56 1.53 3.64
CA ASP A 402 -53.34 1.31 2.85
C ASP A 402 -53.57 0.54 1.52
N GLU A 403 -54.82 0.44 1.05
CA GLU A 403 -55.24 -0.40 -0.07
C GLU A 403 -54.61 0.00 -1.43
N ASN A 404 -54.20 1.26 -1.60
CA ASN A 404 -53.56 1.76 -2.83
C ASN A 404 -52.03 1.83 -2.75
N LEU A 405 -51.39 0.79 -2.22
CA LEU A 405 -49.93 0.71 -2.09
C LEU A 405 -49.21 0.87 -3.44
N GLN A 406 -49.76 0.30 -4.51
CA GLN A 406 -49.15 0.34 -5.84
C GLN A 406 -49.10 1.77 -6.41
N GLY A 407 -50.18 2.55 -6.29
CA GLY A 407 -50.20 3.95 -6.72
C GLY A 407 -49.24 4.81 -5.90
N HIS A 408 -49.08 4.53 -4.60
CA HIS A 408 -48.12 5.24 -3.75
C HIS A 408 -46.67 4.91 -4.13
N LEU A 409 -46.38 3.64 -4.43
CA LEU A 409 -45.07 3.22 -4.92
C LEU A 409 -44.72 3.89 -6.26
N ASP A 410 -45.67 4.02 -7.18
CA ASP A 410 -45.42 4.69 -8.46
C ASP A 410 -45.20 6.21 -8.29
N SER A 411 -45.87 6.84 -7.32
CA SER A 411 -45.58 8.22 -6.92
C SER A 411 -44.15 8.37 -6.37
N VAL A 412 -43.73 7.46 -5.50
CA VAL A 412 -42.35 7.43 -4.95
C VAL A 412 -41.31 7.24 -6.05
N LYS A 413 -41.55 6.36 -7.04
CA LYS A 413 -40.67 6.23 -8.22
C LYS A 413 -40.54 7.54 -9.00
N LYS A 414 -41.63 8.29 -9.15
CA LYS A 414 -41.61 9.57 -9.84
C LYS A 414 -40.73 10.59 -9.10
N ILE A 415 -40.91 10.70 -7.77
CA ILE A 415 -40.08 11.57 -6.92
C ILE A 415 -38.61 11.18 -7.00
N LEU A 416 -38.30 9.88 -6.96
CA LEU A 416 -36.95 9.35 -7.10
C LEU A 416 -36.33 9.74 -8.45
N ALA A 417 -37.08 9.55 -9.55
CA ALA A 417 -36.60 9.87 -10.89
C ALA A 417 -36.37 11.39 -11.08
N GLU A 418 -37.27 12.22 -10.56
CA GLU A 418 -37.15 13.69 -10.59
C GLU A 418 -35.94 14.15 -9.77
N SER A 419 -35.77 13.64 -8.55
CA SER A 419 -34.65 13.98 -7.68
C SER A 419 -33.31 13.59 -8.30
N ARG A 420 -33.19 12.38 -8.88
CA ARG A 420 -31.97 11.94 -9.58
C ARG A 420 -31.66 12.75 -10.85
N ARG A 421 -32.68 13.27 -11.54
CA ARG A 421 -32.47 14.17 -12.68
C ARG A 421 -31.96 15.53 -12.21
N ALA A 422 -32.56 16.10 -11.16
CA ALA A 422 -32.18 17.39 -10.60
C ALA A 422 -30.71 17.39 -10.12
N THR A 423 -30.27 16.34 -9.44
CA THR A 423 -28.90 16.23 -8.91
C THR A 423 -27.93 15.50 -9.84
N SER A 424 -28.31 15.26 -11.10
CA SER A 424 -27.52 14.44 -12.03
C SER A 424 -26.14 15.01 -12.33
N ILE A 425 -25.96 16.33 -12.26
CA ILE A 425 -24.67 17.00 -12.54
C ILE A 425 -23.76 16.90 -11.31
N GLU A 426 -24.32 17.07 -10.11
CA GLU A 426 -23.59 17.04 -8.84
C GLU A 426 -22.99 15.65 -8.57
N PHE A 427 -23.73 14.58 -8.89
CA PHE A 427 -23.32 13.20 -8.64
C PHE A 427 -22.75 12.50 -9.87
N MET A 428 -22.32 13.26 -10.88
CA MET A 428 -21.82 12.71 -12.14
C MET A 428 -20.55 11.86 -11.96
N CYS A 429 -19.75 12.13 -10.93
CA CYS A 429 -18.54 11.38 -10.60
C CYS A 429 -18.79 9.90 -10.26
N PHE A 430 -20.00 9.55 -9.78
CA PHE A 430 -20.35 8.16 -9.47
C PHE A 430 -20.83 7.37 -10.69
N ARG A 431 -20.98 8.01 -11.85
CA ARG A 431 -21.37 7.32 -13.09
C ARG A 431 -20.19 6.58 -13.68
N GLN A 432 -20.48 5.44 -14.32
CA GLN A 432 -19.50 4.78 -15.16
C GLN A 432 -19.14 5.70 -16.33
N PRO A 433 -17.84 5.93 -16.61
CA PRO A 433 -17.43 6.48 -17.88
C PRO A 433 -17.95 5.52 -18.95
N LYS A 434 -18.72 6.02 -19.93
CA LYS A 434 -18.96 5.24 -21.15
C LYS A 434 -17.58 4.95 -21.73
N GLU A 435 -17.20 3.68 -21.84
CA GLU A 435 -16.01 3.28 -22.58
C GLU A 435 -16.02 4.01 -23.93
N LYS A 436 -15.09 4.94 -24.12
CA LYS A 436 -14.87 5.55 -25.43
C LYS A 436 -14.37 4.41 -26.32
N GLY A 437 -15.22 3.99 -27.24
CA GLY A 437 -15.00 2.85 -28.10
C GLY A 437 -13.62 2.89 -28.77
N SER A 438 -12.82 1.86 -28.48
CA SER A 438 -11.72 1.47 -29.35
C SER A 438 -12.31 0.97 -30.67
N SER A 439 -11.94 1.64 -31.75
CA SER A 439 -12.36 1.37 -33.11
C SER A 439 -11.81 0.04 -33.64
N LYS A 440 -12.73 -0.79 -34.16
CA LYS A 440 -12.57 -1.89 -35.14
C LYS A 440 -11.60 -3.05 -34.80
N ALA A 441 -12.20 -4.19 -34.43
CA ALA A 441 -11.92 -5.47 -35.08
C ALA A 441 -13.15 -6.39 -35.02
N THR A 442 -13.60 -6.84 -36.19
CA THR A 442 -14.69 -7.79 -36.45
C THR A 442 -14.39 -9.18 -35.90
N SER A 443 -15.29 -9.74 -35.09
CA SER A 443 -15.81 -11.11 -35.23
C SER A 443 -16.92 -11.36 -34.20
N GLY A 444 -18.01 -11.99 -34.64
CA GLY A 444 -19.26 -12.07 -33.89
C GLY A 444 -19.19 -12.96 -32.65
N LYS A 445 -19.71 -12.42 -31.54
CA LYS A 445 -20.32 -13.16 -30.41
C LYS A 445 -21.42 -12.28 -29.80
N PRO A 446 -22.47 -12.87 -29.21
CA PRO A 446 -23.72 -12.17 -28.94
C PRO A 446 -23.56 -11.16 -27.81
N LYS A 447 -24.14 -9.97 -28.02
CA LYS A 447 -24.33 -8.93 -27.00
C LYS A 447 -25.05 -9.49 -25.78
N LEU A 448 -24.34 -9.68 -24.68
CA LEU A 448 -24.96 -9.69 -23.35
C LEU A 448 -25.46 -8.28 -23.08
N LYS A 449 -26.79 -8.14 -23.10
CA LYS A 449 -27.51 -6.92 -22.72
C LYS A 449 -27.18 -6.57 -21.26
N ALA A 450 -26.23 -5.68 -21.04
CA ALA A 450 -26.08 -4.95 -19.80
C ALA A 450 -27.14 -3.83 -19.77
N ASP A 451 -28.40 -4.22 -19.53
CA ASP A 451 -29.48 -3.26 -19.21
C ASP A 451 -30.62 -3.96 -18.44
N GLY A 452 -30.28 -4.66 -17.36
CA GLY A 452 -31.23 -5.46 -16.58
C GLY A 452 -31.08 -5.38 -15.05
N THR A 453 -29.97 -4.87 -14.52
CA THR A 453 -29.67 -4.94 -13.08
C THR A 453 -30.32 -3.85 -12.23
N ALA A 454 -30.67 -2.69 -12.80
CA ALA A 454 -31.37 -1.63 -12.07
C ALA A 454 -32.89 -1.85 -11.99
N ALA A 455 -33.48 -2.53 -12.98
CA ALA A 455 -34.92 -2.83 -13.01
C ALA A 455 -35.33 -3.99 -12.08
N PHE A 456 -34.40 -4.88 -11.76
CA PHE A 456 -34.66 -6.11 -11.00
C PHE A 456 -34.93 -5.87 -9.49
N ARG A 457 -34.43 -4.77 -8.92
CA ARG A 457 -34.46 -4.55 -7.45
C ARG A 457 -35.69 -3.84 -6.93
N TRP A 458 -36.34 -3.00 -7.75
CA TRP A 458 -37.60 -2.37 -7.38
C TRP A 458 -38.74 -3.40 -7.31
N SER A 459 -38.74 -4.42 -8.17
CA SER A 459 -39.73 -5.51 -8.10
C SER A 459 -39.46 -6.46 -6.94
N GLU A 460 -38.21 -6.62 -6.50
CA GLU A 460 -37.83 -7.43 -5.32
C GLU A 460 -38.12 -6.70 -4.01
N ALA A 461 -37.83 -5.40 -3.91
CA ALA A 461 -38.21 -4.59 -2.74
C ALA A 461 -39.73 -4.44 -2.66
N ALA A 462 -40.40 -4.10 -3.78
CA ALA A 462 -41.85 -4.08 -3.85
C ALA A 462 -42.47 -5.49 -3.80
N GLY A 463 -41.71 -6.54 -4.09
CA GLY A 463 -42.09 -7.95 -3.99
C GLY A 463 -42.06 -8.40 -2.54
N CYS A 464 -40.93 -8.23 -1.86
CA CYS A 464 -40.78 -8.47 -0.43
C CYS A 464 -41.77 -7.63 0.40
N MET A 465 -42.00 -6.36 0.06
CA MET A 465 -43.02 -5.52 0.71
C MET A 465 -44.45 -5.98 0.41
N ARG A 466 -44.73 -6.53 -0.79
CA ARG A 466 -46.04 -7.11 -1.12
C ARG A 466 -46.26 -8.45 -0.43
N ASP A 467 -45.29 -9.35 -0.49
CA ASP A 467 -45.35 -10.69 0.07
C ASP A 467 -45.53 -10.64 1.59
N THR A 468 -44.87 -9.69 2.28
CA THR A 468 -45.05 -9.50 3.73
C THR A 468 -46.44 -8.93 4.09
N TYR A 469 -46.97 -8.00 3.27
CA TYR A 469 -48.32 -7.44 3.44
C TYR A 469 -49.42 -8.48 3.24
N PHE A 470 -49.29 -9.35 2.22
CA PHE A 470 -50.25 -10.41 1.95
C PHE A 470 -50.16 -11.59 2.93
N LEU A 471 -48.95 -11.96 3.39
CA LEU A 471 -48.77 -13.02 4.39
C LEU A 471 -49.32 -12.63 5.79
N GLN A 472 -49.33 -11.34 6.15
CA GLN A 472 -49.94 -10.89 7.41
C GLN A 472 -51.47 -10.77 7.32
N LEU A 473 -52.03 -10.44 6.15
CA LEU A 473 -53.48 -10.44 5.93
C LEU A 473 -54.10 -11.85 5.93
N ASP A 474 -53.35 -12.87 5.50
CA ASP A 474 -53.78 -14.28 5.57
C ASP A 474 -53.59 -14.92 6.95
N SER A 475 -52.79 -14.31 7.85
CA SER A 475 -52.62 -14.78 9.24
C SER A 475 -53.65 -14.21 10.23
N ASP A 476 -54.36 -13.14 9.85
CA ASP A 476 -55.41 -12.47 10.65
C ASP A 476 -56.84 -12.85 10.19
N ARG A 477 -56.98 -13.90 9.36
CA ARG A 477 -58.23 -14.61 9.03
C ARG A 477 -58.19 -16.01 9.62
#